data_AF-A0A1Q7MNX0-F1
#
_entry.id   AF-A0A1Q7MNX0-F1
#
_cell.length_a   1.000
_cell.length_b   1.000
_cell.length_c   1.000
_cell.angle_alpha   90.00
_cell.angle_beta   90.00
_cell.angle_gamma   90.00
#
_symmetry.space_group_name_H-M   'P 1'
#
loop_
_entity.id
_entity.type
_entity.pdbx_description
1 polymer ?
#
loop_
_entity_poly.entity_id
_entity_poly.type
_entity_poly.pdbx_seq_one_letter_code
_entity_poly.pdbx_strand_id
1 'polypeptide(L)'
;MERQPGPGGLPGAALSGLMIPLARARDISAVDAGSLQSLFREPAQGRSYGSVTVKVTGPQFTEDVENQIKEMGFMAFSLNDALTGAKRAFIILDIVLSLIGSIALAVSSLGIVNTMVMSILERTREIGIMKAIGGSDDDIRRIFLVEASVIGCMGGVAGVALGWLVGRVINFGANVYIQSQGGPTGNLFSLPLWLVAGAIGFAFVVSLIAGSYPASRAARLDPIQALRHD
;
A
#
# COMPACT_ATOMS: atom_id res chain seq x y z
N MET A 1 7.50 28.68 -31.00
CA MET A 1 6.50 28.77 -32.08
C MET A 1 5.97 27.36 -32.27
N GLU A 2 4.71 27.09 -31.92
CA GLU A 2 3.81 26.13 -32.59
C GLU A 2 2.52 26.02 -31.77
N ARG A 3 1.39 26.13 -32.46
CA ARG A 3 0.04 26.07 -31.92
C ARG A 3 -0.53 24.68 -32.22
N GLN A 4 -1.05 23.98 -31.21
CA GLN A 4 -2.07 22.95 -31.41
C GLN A 4 -3.08 22.99 -30.26
N PRO A 5 -4.40 23.04 -30.53
CA PRO A 5 -5.43 22.95 -29.52
C PRO A 5 -5.87 21.48 -29.35
N GLY A 6 -5.82 20.97 -28.12
CA GLY A 6 -6.39 19.68 -27.74
C GLY A 6 -7.72 19.87 -26.98
N PRO A 7 -8.76 19.06 -27.22
CA PRO A 7 -10.14 19.36 -26.85
C PRO A 7 -10.48 18.90 -25.43
N GLY A 8 -11.31 19.67 -24.71
CA GLY A 8 -12.05 19.15 -23.54
C GLY A 8 -11.90 19.90 -22.21
N GLY A 9 -11.84 21.23 -22.20
CA GLY A 9 -11.83 22.02 -20.96
C GLY A 9 -12.97 23.05 -20.90
N LEU A 10 -13.80 22.92 -19.86
CA LEU A 10 -14.87 23.80 -19.33
C LEU A 10 -15.17 25.12 -20.09
N PRO A 11 -16.44 25.37 -20.49
CA PRO A 11 -16.85 26.61 -21.16
C PRO A 11 -16.87 27.76 -20.16
N GLY A 12 -15.89 28.66 -20.22
CA GLY A 12 -15.92 29.88 -19.41
C GLY A 12 -14.63 30.71 -19.31
N ALA A 13 -13.46 30.15 -19.65
CA ALA A 13 -12.20 30.90 -19.51
C ALA A 13 -11.33 30.75 -20.76
N ALA A 14 -11.58 31.59 -21.76
CA ALA A 14 -10.65 31.85 -22.85
C ALA A 14 -9.44 32.66 -22.32
N LEU A 15 -8.64 32.05 -21.44
CA LEU A 15 -7.34 32.59 -21.09
C LEU A 15 -6.37 32.18 -22.20
N SER A 16 -6.16 33.11 -23.13
CA SER A 16 -5.02 33.09 -24.04
C SER A 16 -3.75 33.08 -23.18
N GLY A 17 -3.23 31.89 -22.90
CA GLY A 17 -2.02 31.69 -22.09
C GLY A 17 -0.81 32.28 -22.81
N LEU A 18 -0.47 33.53 -22.49
CA LEU A 18 0.76 34.17 -22.94
C LEU A 18 1.91 33.59 -22.11
N MET A 19 2.69 32.70 -22.71
CA MET A 19 3.90 32.17 -22.09
C MET A 19 4.97 33.26 -22.09
N ILE A 20 5.25 33.82 -20.92
CA ILE A 20 6.30 34.84 -20.75
C ILE A 20 7.56 34.14 -20.22
N PRO A 21 8.74 34.39 -20.83
CA PRO A 21 10.01 33.87 -20.32
C PRO A 21 10.25 34.31 -18.87
N LEU A 22 10.72 33.41 -18.00
CA LEU A 22 11.00 33.66 -16.58
C LEU A 22 11.85 34.92 -16.34
N ALA A 23 12.80 35.21 -17.24
CA ALA A 23 13.62 36.42 -17.18
C ALA A 23 12.80 37.72 -17.24
N ARG A 24 11.69 37.74 -18.00
CA ARG A 24 10.75 38.87 -18.11
C ARG A 24 9.72 38.91 -16.99
N ALA A 25 9.43 37.77 -16.35
CA ALA A 25 8.52 37.70 -15.22
C ALA A 25 9.13 38.30 -13.94
N ARG A 26 10.47 38.28 -13.82
CA ARG A 26 11.21 38.84 -12.68
C ARG A 26 11.05 40.36 -12.51
N ASP A 27 10.79 41.06 -13.61
CA ASP A 27 10.60 42.51 -13.63
C ASP A 27 9.14 42.92 -13.29
N ILE A 28 8.23 41.95 -13.14
CA ILE A 28 6.84 42.19 -12.78
C ILE A 28 6.75 42.23 -11.26
N SER A 29 6.53 43.42 -10.71
CA SER A 29 6.43 43.62 -9.26
C SER A 29 5.20 42.89 -8.68
N ALA A 30 5.44 42.02 -7.70
CA ALA A 30 4.39 41.41 -6.90
C ALA A 30 3.63 42.50 -6.13
N VAL A 31 2.31 42.52 -6.24
CA VAL A 31 1.48 43.33 -5.35
C VAL A 31 1.37 42.57 -4.03
N ASP A 32 2.08 43.04 -3.02
CA ASP A 32 1.91 42.62 -1.63
C ASP A 32 0.53 43.08 -1.14
N ALA A 33 -0.44 42.18 -1.13
CA ALA A 33 -1.83 42.45 -0.74
C ALA A 33 -2.02 42.60 0.78
N GLY A 34 -0.96 42.46 1.58
CA GLY A 34 -1.02 42.49 3.05
C GLY A 34 -0.74 43.86 3.71
N SER A 35 -0.13 44.81 3.00
CA SER A 35 0.27 46.10 3.57
C SER A 35 -0.73 47.20 3.21
N LEU A 36 -1.34 47.85 4.22
CA LEU A 36 -2.18 49.06 4.08
C LEU A 36 -1.47 50.23 3.34
N GLN A 37 -0.15 50.12 3.18
CA GLN A 37 0.70 51.05 2.45
C GLN A 37 0.60 50.90 0.92
N SER A 38 0.12 49.76 0.40
CA SER A 38 -0.10 49.53 -1.03
C SER A 38 -1.35 50.26 -1.58
N LEU A 39 -2.29 50.65 -0.71
CA LEU A 39 -3.48 51.44 -1.06
C LEU A 39 -3.18 52.93 -1.28
N PHE A 40 -2.08 53.43 -0.72
CA PHE A 40 -1.66 54.84 -0.85
C PHE A 40 -0.51 55.05 -1.86
N ARG A 41 -0.01 53.97 -2.47
CA ARG A 41 0.98 54.04 -3.54
C ARG A 41 0.25 54.25 -4.85
N GLU A 42 0.56 55.33 -5.58
CA GLU A 42 0.02 55.56 -6.92
C GLU A 42 0.05 54.27 -7.73
N PRO A 43 -1.05 53.93 -8.46
CA PRO A 43 -1.07 52.74 -9.27
C PRO A 43 0.04 52.91 -10.29
N ALA A 44 1.11 52.13 -10.14
CA ALA A 44 2.11 52.02 -11.18
C ALA A 44 1.34 51.74 -12.47
N GLN A 45 1.56 52.54 -13.53
CA GLN A 45 0.91 52.42 -14.84
C GLN A 45 1.28 51.11 -15.58
N GLY A 46 1.51 50.03 -14.85
CA GLY A 46 1.75 48.69 -15.36
C GLY A 46 0.48 47.85 -15.21
N ARG A 47 0.21 47.02 -16.23
CA ARG A 47 -0.88 46.03 -16.21
C ARG A 47 -0.72 45.12 -14.97
N SER A 48 -1.68 45.18 -14.06
CA SER A 48 -1.75 44.30 -12.89
C SER A 48 -2.41 42.97 -13.28
N TYR A 49 -1.80 41.85 -12.89
CA TYR A 49 -2.30 40.50 -13.14
C TYR A 49 -2.69 39.85 -11.81
N GLY A 50 -3.95 39.38 -11.70
CA GLY A 50 -4.48 38.78 -10.46
C GLY A 50 -4.04 37.33 -10.21
N SER A 51 -3.62 36.59 -11.25
CA SER A 51 -3.06 35.24 -11.11
C SER A 51 -2.23 34.85 -12.33
N VAL A 52 -1.24 33.98 -12.12
CA VAL A 52 -0.37 33.43 -13.16
C VAL A 52 -0.35 31.92 -13.04
N THR A 53 -0.73 31.21 -14.10
CA THR A 53 -0.66 29.75 -14.15
C THR A 53 0.65 29.32 -14.80
N VAL A 54 1.55 28.75 -14.00
CA VAL A 54 2.83 28.21 -14.48
C VAL A 54 2.67 26.72 -14.75
N LYS A 55 2.86 26.30 -16.00
CA LYS A 55 2.88 24.88 -16.38
C LYS A 55 4.32 24.39 -16.40
N VAL A 56 4.63 23.43 -15.54
CA VAL A 56 5.95 22.80 -15.45
C VAL A 56 5.97 21.53 -16.29
N THR A 57 7.08 21.27 -16.98
CA THR A 57 7.24 20.13 -17.92
C THR A 57 7.26 18.77 -17.21
N GLY A 58 7.51 18.72 -15.89
CA GLY A 58 7.53 17.49 -15.11
C GLY A 58 7.10 17.68 -13.65
N PRO A 59 6.40 16.71 -13.03
CA PRO A 59 5.96 16.80 -11.63
C PRO A 59 7.12 16.99 -10.65
N GLN A 60 8.26 16.37 -10.94
CA GLN A 60 9.49 16.42 -10.15
C GLN A 60 10.12 17.81 -10.04
N PHE A 61 9.87 18.71 -11.00
CA PHE A 61 10.37 20.10 -10.97
C PHE A 61 9.35 21.07 -10.40
N THR A 62 8.16 20.59 -10.04
CA THR A 62 7.08 21.47 -9.56
C THR A 62 7.40 22.01 -8.17
N GLU A 63 8.01 21.20 -7.31
CA GLU A 63 8.40 21.60 -5.95
C GLU A 63 9.52 22.66 -5.96
N ASP A 64 10.53 22.49 -6.83
CA ASP A 64 11.63 23.44 -6.99
C ASP A 64 11.15 24.80 -7.53
N VAL A 65 10.29 24.77 -8.55
CA VAL A 65 9.71 25.99 -9.15
C VAL A 65 8.77 26.68 -8.16
N GLU A 66 7.98 25.91 -7.41
CA GLU A 66 7.11 26.44 -6.38
C GLU A 66 7.89 27.12 -5.25
N ASN A 67 8.98 26.51 -4.79
CA ASN A 67 9.87 27.09 -3.78
C ASN A 67 10.52 28.38 -4.26
N GLN A 68 11.01 28.43 -5.51
CA GLN A 68 11.54 29.67 -6.08
C GLN A 68 10.47 30.78 -6.16
N ILE A 69 9.22 30.43 -6.46
CA ILE A 69 8.11 31.40 -6.51
C ILE A 69 7.75 31.89 -5.09
N LYS A 70 7.78 31.02 -4.09
CA LYS A 70 7.59 31.38 -2.68
C LYS A 70 8.73 32.27 -2.15
N GLU A 71 9.97 31.98 -2.52
CA GLU A 71 11.13 32.83 -2.19
C GLU A 71 11.05 34.23 -2.82
N MET A 72 10.41 34.34 -3.99
CA MET A 72 10.10 35.63 -4.61
C MET A 72 8.94 36.39 -3.92
N GLY A 73 8.39 35.87 -2.82
CA GLY A 73 7.34 36.50 -2.03
C GLY A 73 5.92 36.27 -2.54
N PHE A 74 5.74 35.39 -3.53
CA PHE A 74 4.42 35.05 -4.07
C PHE A 74 3.83 33.83 -3.37
N MET A 75 2.52 33.83 -3.16
CA MET A 75 1.80 32.62 -2.75
C MET A 75 1.62 31.70 -3.98
N ALA A 76 2.25 30.53 -3.95
CA ALA A 76 2.07 29.48 -4.94
C ALA A 76 1.39 28.27 -4.30
N PHE A 77 0.43 27.68 -5.02
CA PHE A 77 -0.23 26.43 -4.67
C PHE A 77 -0.17 25.50 -5.88
N SER A 78 0.36 24.30 -5.69
CA SER A 78 0.41 23.30 -6.76
C SER A 78 -0.62 22.20 -6.55
N LEU A 79 -1.08 21.59 -7.65
CA LEU A 79 -1.89 20.38 -7.57
C LEU A 79 -1.12 19.23 -6.88
N ASN A 80 0.22 19.26 -6.93
CA ASN A 80 1.07 18.28 -6.26
C ASN A 80 1.01 18.39 -4.74
N ASP A 81 0.74 19.56 -4.16
CA ASP A 81 0.54 19.70 -2.71
C ASP A 81 -0.68 18.92 -2.24
N ALA A 82 -1.80 19.02 -2.96
CA ALA A 82 -3.01 18.28 -2.67
C ALA A 82 -2.79 16.76 -2.83
N LEU A 83 -2.09 16.34 -3.89
CA LEU A 83 -1.73 14.94 -4.12
C LEU A 83 -0.76 14.41 -3.06
N THR A 84 0.19 15.23 -2.60
CA THR A 84 1.15 14.87 -1.55
C THR A 84 0.46 14.73 -0.20
N GLY A 85 -0.46 15.63 0.14
CA GLY A 85 -1.30 15.53 1.32
C GLY A 85 -2.12 14.24 1.33
N ALA A 86 -2.80 13.93 0.22
CA ALA A 86 -3.54 12.68 0.06
C ALA A 86 -2.63 11.45 0.16
N LYS A 87 -1.47 11.46 -0.51
CA LYS A 87 -0.49 10.36 -0.46
C LYS A 87 0.04 10.13 0.95
N ARG A 88 0.31 11.18 1.72
CA ARG A 88 0.70 11.06 3.13
C ARG A 88 -0.38 10.39 3.97
N ALA A 89 -1.64 10.75 3.77
CA ALA A 89 -2.75 10.09 4.47
C ALA A 89 -2.84 8.60 4.13
N PHE A 90 -2.70 8.23 2.85
CA PHE A 90 -2.65 6.82 2.44
C PHE A 90 -1.46 6.07 3.02
N ILE A 91 -0.27 6.66 3.06
CA ILE A 91 0.92 6.03 3.68
C ILE A 91 0.68 5.76 5.18
N ILE A 92 0.09 6.70 5.91
CA ILE A 92 -0.22 6.51 7.33
C ILE A 92 -1.21 5.36 7.51
N LEU A 93 -2.25 5.32 6.67
CA LEU A 93 -3.24 4.23 6.66
C LEU A 93 -2.56 2.89 6.39
N ASP A 94 -1.71 2.80 5.35
CA ASP A 94 -0.98 1.59 4.99
C ASP A 94 -0.07 1.10 6.13
N ILE A 95 0.63 2.00 6.82
CA ILE A 95 1.47 1.66 7.97
C ILE A 95 0.63 1.06 9.11
N VAL A 96 -0.52 1.67 9.43
CA VAL A 96 -1.40 1.18 10.50
C VAL A 96 -1.98 -0.20 10.14
N LEU A 97 -2.47 -0.37 8.92
CA LEU A 97 -2.95 -1.68 8.46
C LEU A 97 -1.84 -2.73 8.42
N SER A 98 -0.64 -2.35 7.99
CA SER A 98 0.53 -3.24 7.99
C SER A 98 0.91 -3.68 9.40
N LEU A 99 0.81 -2.78 10.40
CA LEU A 99 1.08 -3.12 11.79
C LEU A 99 0.05 -4.12 12.33
N ILE A 100 -1.24 -3.86 12.11
CA ILE A 100 -2.33 -4.76 12.52
C ILE A 100 -2.16 -6.13 11.83
N GLY A 101 -1.87 -6.13 10.53
CA GLY A 101 -1.60 -7.34 9.76
C GLY A 101 -0.41 -8.12 10.30
N SER A 102 0.67 -7.44 10.69
CA SER A 102 1.86 -8.07 11.28
C SER A 102 1.55 -8.75 12.62
N ILE A 103 0.73 -8.10 13.47
CA ILE A 103 0.28 -8.69 14.73
C ILE A 103 -0.59 -9.91 14.46
N ALA A 104 -1.53 -9.82 13.51
CA ALA A 104 -2.38 -10.94 13.12
C ALA A 104 -1.56 -12.12 12.58
N LEU A 105 -0.52 -11.86 11.80
CA LEU A 105 0.41 -12.88 11.31
C LEU A 105 1.19 -13.53 12.45
N ALA A 106 1.65 -12.77 13.45
CA ALA A 106 2.33 -13.31 14.61
C ALA A 106 1.40 -14.26 15.40
N VAL A 107 0.16 -13.84 15.66
CA VAL A 107 -0.85 -14.67 16.35
C VAL A 107 -1.18 -15.92 15.54
N SER A 108 -1.35 -15.79 14.22
CA SER A 108 -1.58 -16.93 13.33
C SER A 108 -0.41 -17.92 13.36
N SER A 109 0.83 -17.43 13.35
CA SER A 109 2.03 -18.25 13.42
C SER A 109 2.11 -19.04 14.72
N LEU A 110 1.76 -18.43 15.85
CA LEU A 110 1.64 -19.13 17.14
C LEU A 110 0.54 -20.20 17.10
N GLY A 111 -0.57 -19.93 16.43
CA GLY A 111 -1.63 -20.90 16.17
C GLY A 111 -1.11 -22.14 15.42
N ILE A 112 -0.34 -21.93 14.35
CA ILE A 112 0.31 -23.02 13.60
C ILE A 112 1.23 -23.82 14.51
N VAL A 113 2.08 -23.16 15.30
CA VAL A 113 2.98 -23.85 16.24
C VAL A 113 2.18 -24.71 17.22
N ASN A 114 1.10 -24.19 17.79
CA ASN A 114 0.27 -24.93 18.73
C ASN A 114 -0.38 -26.16 18.09
N THR A 115 -0.95 -26.02 16.89
CA THR A 115 -1.51 -27.15 16.13
C THR A 115 -0.46 -28.20 15.83
N MET A 116 0.73 -27.79 15.39
CA MET A 116 1.83 -28.72 15.08
C MET A 116 2.31 -29.45 16.33
N VAL A 117 2.48 -28.74 17.46
CA VAL A 117 2.87 -29.37 18.72
C VAL A 117 1.83 -30.41 19.15
N MET A 118 0.54 -30.11 19.01
CA MET A 118 -0.53 -31.08 19.30
C MET A 118 -0.44 -32.30 18.39
N SER A 119 -0.33 -32.11 17.07
CA SER A 119 -0.20 -33.19 16.08
C SER A 119 1.02 -34.10 16.40
N ILE A 120 2.13 -33.50 16.80
CA ILE A 120 3.35 -34.24 17.20
C ILE A 120 3.10 -35.08 18.46
N LEU A 121 2.44 -34.52 19.47
CA LEU A 121 2.15 -35.23 20.72
C LEU A 121 1.23 -36.43 20.47
N GLU A 122 0.18 -36.26 19.68
CA GLU A 122 -0.74 -37.35 19.30
C GLU A 122 -0.03 -38.47 18.52
N ARG A 123 0.97 -38.11 17.69
CA ARG A 123 1.70 -39.05 16.81
C ARG A 123 3.07 -39.48 17.36
N THR A 124 3.34 -39.26 18.64
CA THR A 124 4.66 -39.57 19.25
C THR A 124 5.08 -41.03 19.02
N ARG A 125 4.16 -41.98 19.15
CA ARG A 125 4.41 -43.41 18.93
C ARG A 125 4.75 -43.72 17.47
N GLU A 126 4.07 -43.10 16.52
CA GLU A 126 4.35 -43.26 15.08
C GLU A 126 5.75 -42.76 14.72
N ILE A 127 6.15 -41.60 15.28
CA ILE A 127 7.49 -41.02 15.12
C ILE A 127 8.54 -41.97 15.71
N GLY A 128 8.28 -42.55 16.90
CA GLY A 128 9.16 -43.52 17.54
C GLY A 128 9.37 -44.79 16.70
N ILE A 129 8.30 -45.34 16.12
CA ILE A 129 8.35 -46.50 15.23
C ILE A 129 9.15 -46.17 13.96
N MET A 130 8.89 -45.01 13.35
CA MET A 130 9.59 -44.55 12.15
C MET A 130 11.11 -44.41 12.38
N LYS A 131 11.53 -43.91 13.54
CA LYS A 131 12.95 -43.88 13.92
C LYS A 131 13.52 -45.28 14.20
N ALA A 132 12.75 -46.16 14.84
CA ALA A 132 13.21 -47.50 15.17
C ALA A 132 13.47 -48.38 13.92
N ILE A 133 12.76 -48.13 12.82
CA ILE A 133 12.99 -48.78 11.53
C ILE A 133 14.08 -48.11 10.68
N GLY A 134 14.74 -47.07 11.20
CA GLY A 134 15.86 -46.39 10.55
C GLY A 134 15.53 -45.07 9.84
N GLY A 135 14.36 -44.48 10.06
CA GLY A 135 14.02 -43.15 9.53
C GLY A 135 14.95 -42.06 10.07
N SER A 136 15.42 -41.18 9.19
CA SER A 136 16.32 -40.08 9.58
C SER A 136 15.54 -38.93 10.21
N ASP A 137 16.21 -38.13 11.05
CA ASP A 137 15.62 -36.92 11.63
C ASP A 137 15.17 -35.91 10.55
N ASP A 138 15.85 -35.90 9.39
CA ASP A 138 15.50 -35.05 8.25
C ASP A 138 14.22 -35.49 7.54
N ASP A 139 13.94 -36.80 7.45
CA ASP A 139 12.70 -37.31 6.87
C ASP A 139 11.49 -36.87 7.70
N ILE A 140 11.63 -36.98 9.03
CA ILE A 140 10.61 -36.57 9.99
C ILE A 140 10.38 -35.06 9.88
N ARG A 141 11.47 -34.28 9.84
CA ARG A 141 11.40 -32.83 9.69
C ARG A 141 10.69 -32.43 8.39
N ARG A 142 10.96 -33.11 7.27
CA ARG A 142 10.32 -32.83 5.98
C ARG A 142 8.81 -33.10 6.01
N ILE A 143 8.37 -34.19 6.64
CA ILE A 143 6.94 -34.52 6.78
C ILE A 143 6.21 -33.36 7.47
N PHE A 144 6.72 -32.92 8.62
CA PHE A 144 6.10 -31.83 9.38
C PHE A 144 6.22 -30.46 8.67
N LEU A 145 7.30 -30.20 7.94
CA LEU A 145 7.41 -28.98 7.13
C LEU A 145 6.40 -28.95 5.99
N VAL A 146 6.14 -30.09 5.35
CA VAL A 146 5.10 -30.22 4.31
C VAL A 146 3.71 -30.02 4.93
N GLU A 147 3.44 -30.59 6.10
CA GLU A 147 2.18 -30.40 6.83
C GLU A 147 1.95 -28.90 7.13
N ALA A 148 2.94 -28.22 7.71
CA ALA A 148 2.86 -26.78 7.97
C ALA A 148 2.66 -25.97 6.68
N SER A 149 3.36 -26.33 5.61
CA SER A 149 3.25 -25.68 4.30
C SER A 149 1.85 -25.82 3.70
N VAL A 150 1.23 -26.99 3.83
CA VAL A 150 -0.13 -27.26 3.35
C VAL A 150 -1.13 -26.43 4.14
N ILE A 151 -0.99 -26.35 5.47
CA ILE A 151 -1.81 -25.50 6.33
C ILE A 151 -1.68 -24.03 5.92
N GLY A 152 -0.45 -23.56 5.68
CA GLY A 152 -0.19 -22.20 5.21
C GLY A 152 -0.78 -21.90 3.84
N CYS A 153 -0.63 -22.80 2.87
CA CYS A 153 -1.24 -22.68 1.55
C CYS A 153 -2.76 -22.64 1.61
N MET A 154 -3.38 -23.55 2.37
CA MET A 154 -4.83 -23.57 2.55
C MET A 154 -5.33 -22.29 3.24
N GLY A 155 -4.63 -21.82 4.27
CA GLY A 155 -4.91 -20.56 4.94
C GLY A 155 -4.76 -19.36 4.01
N GLY A 156 -3.72 -19.34 3.17
CA GLY A 156 -3.51 -18.29 2.16
C GLY A 156 -4.60 -18.25 1.10
N VAL A 157 -4.98 -19.41 0.55
CA VAL A 157 -6.07 -19.52 -0.44
C VAL A 157 -7.40 -19.10 0.19
N ALA A 158 -7.72 -19.59 1.39
CA ALA A 158 -8.93 -19.22 2.11
C ALA A 158 -8.95 -17.71 2.46
N GLY A 159 -7.82 -17.16 2.90
CA GLY A 159 -7.68 -15.74 3.22
C GLY A 159 -7.89 -14.85 2.00
N VAL A 160 -7.30 -15.19 0.85
CA VAL A 160 -7.54 -14.47 -0.41
C VAL A 160 -9.01 -14.58 -0.83
N ALA A 161 -9.61 -15.78 -0.75
CA ALA A 161 -11.01 -15.98 -1.13
C ALA A 161 -11.96 -15.15 -0.25
N LEU A 162 -11.72 -15.12 1.06
CA LEU A 162 -12.48 -14.29 2.01
C LEU A 162 -12.26 -12.81 1.75
N GLY A 163 -11.03 -12.36 1.51
CA GLY A 163 -10.72 -10.97 1.18
C GLY A 163 -11.41 -10.52 -0.11
N TRP A 164 -11.44 -11.39 -1.13
CA TRP A 164 -12.15 -11.14 -2.38
C TRP A 164 -13.67 -11.03 -2.17
N LEU A 165 -14.26 -11.93 -1.37
CA LEU A 165 -15.68 -11.92 -1.04
C LEU A 165 -16.06 -10.63 -0.29
N VAL A 166 -15.31 -10.27 0.75
CA VAL A 166 -15.53 -9.02 1.50
C VAL A 166 -15.39 -7.81 0.59
N GLY A 167 -14.38 -7.78 -0.28
CA GLY A 167 -14.19 -6.72 -1.27
C GLY A 167 -15.39 -6.58 -2.21
N ARG A 168 -15.99 -7.71 -2.65
CA ARG A 168 -17.20 -7.72 -3.49
C ARG A 168 -18.41 -7.14 -2.75
N VAL A 169 -18.60 -7.51 -1.49
CA VAL A 169 -19.71 -7.01 -0.65
C VAL A 169 -19.60 -5.50 -0.43
N ILE A 170 -18.39 -5.02 -0.09
CA ILE A 170 -18.13 -3.59 0.08
C ILE A 170 -18.34 -2.84 -1.25
N ASN A 171 -17.85 -3.38 -2.37
CA ASN A 171 -18.04 -2.76 -3.68
C ASN A 171 -19.52 -2.68 -4.06
N PHE A 172 -20.31 -3.70 -3.75
CA PHE A 172 -21.75 -3.68 -3.96
C PHE A 172 -22.42 -2.57 -3.13
N GLY A 173 -22.14 -2.50 -1.83
CA GLY A 173 -22.68 -1.44 -0.96
C GLY A 173 -22.28 -0.03 -1.40
N ALA A 174 -21.01 0.16 -1.77
CA ALA A 174 -20.51 1.43 -2.28
C ALA A 174 -21.19 1.83 -3.60
N ASN A 175 -21.38 0.89 -4.52
CA ASN A 175 -22.05 1.15 -5.80
C ASN A 175 -23.53 1.53 -5.62
N VAL A 176 -24.24 0.94 -4.65
CA VAL A 176 -25.62 1.34 -4.33
C VAL A 176 -25.66 2.78 -3.83
N TYR A 177 -24.74 3.15 -2.94
CA TYR A 177 -24.65 4.51 -2.41
C TYR A 177 -24.26 5.53 -3.49
N ILE A 178 -23.29 5.22 -4.35
CA ILE A 178 -22.85 6.10 -5.45
C ILE A 178 -23.96 6.28 -6.48
N GLN A 179 -24.71 5.22 -6.81
CA GLN A 179 -25.87 5.31 -7.71
C GLN A 179 -26.96 6.23 -7.17
N SER A 180 -27.23 6.20 -5.86
CA SER A 180 -28.22 7.11 -5.25
C SER A 180 -27.84 8.59 -5.37
N GLN A 181 -26.56 8.90 -5.61
CA GLN A 181 -26.04 10.25 -5.84
C GLN A 181 -25.78 10.56 -7.32
N GLY A 182 -26.20 9.69 -8.24
CA GLY A 182 -26.04 9.88 -9.69
C GLY A 182 -24.62 9.69 -10.20
N GLY A 183 -23.72 9.08 -9.41
CA GLY A 183 -22.35 8.81 -9.80
C GLY A 183 -22.19 7.55 -10.67
N PRO A 184 -21.11 7.45 -11.47
CA PRO A 184 -20.82 6.27 -12.27
C PRO A 184 -20.50 5.06 -11.40
N THR A 185 -21.06 3.89 -11.75
CA THR A 185 -20.75 2.62 -11.10
C THR A 185 -19.42 2.08 -11.58
N GLY A 186 -18.62 1.57 -10.65
CA GLY A 186 -17.29 1.09 -10.94
C GLY A 186 -16.84 -0.03 -10.02
N ASN A 187 -15.85 -0.79 -10.49
CA ASN A 187 -15.17 -1.75 -9.64
C ASN A 187 -14.05 -0.99 -8.89
N LEU A 188 -14.33 -0.63 -7.64
CA LEU A 188 -13.41 0.09 -6.76
C LEU A 188 -12.26 -0.81 -6.27
N PHE A 189 -12.42 -2.12 -6.41
CA PHE A 189 -11.46 -3.12 -5.94
C PHE A 189 -10.87 -3.89 -7.12
N SER A 190 -9.58 -3.70 -7.39
CA SER A 190 -8.83 -4.46 -8.39
C SER A 190 -7.80 -5.33 -7.69
N LEU A 191 -7.99 -6.65 -7.77
CA LEU A 191 -7.06 -7.65 -7.22
C LEU A 191 -6.27 -8.26 -8.38
N PRO A 192 -5.09 -7.70 -8.73
CA PRO A 192 -4.28 -8.28 -9.79
C PRO A 192 -3.75 -9.66 -9.36
N LEU A 193 -3.64 -10.57 -10.33
CA LEU A 193 -3.22 -11.97 -10.09
C LEU A 193 -1.87 -12.08 -9.38
N TRP A 194 -0.96 -11.14 -9.64
CA TRP A 194 0.33 -11.06 -8.96
C TRP A 194 0.20 -10.89 -7.43
N LEU A 195 -0.76 -10.07 -6.96
CA LEU A 195 -0.99 -9.84 -5.53
C LEU A 195 -1.56 -11.10 -4.86
N VAL A 196 -2.42 -11.83 -5.57
CA VAL A 196 -2.94 -13.13 -5.10
C VAL A 196 -1.83 -14.15 -4.95
N ALA A 197 -1.00 -14.30 -5.99
CA ALA A 197 0.16 -15.20 -5.95
C ALA A 197 1.15 -14.79 -4.84
N GLY A 198 1.40 -13.48 -4.69
CA GLY A 198 2.25 -12.93 -3.63
C GLY A 198 1.72 -13.22 -2.23
N ALA A 199 0.42 -13.09 -2.00
CA ALA A 199 -0.22 -13.38 -0.71
C ALA A 199 -0.12 -14.86 -0.34
N ILE A 200 -0.41 -15.76 -1.28
CA ILE A 200 -0.31 -17.21 -1.06
C ILE A 200 1.15 -17.61 -0.82
N GLY A 201 2.08 -17.09 -1.63
CA GLY A 201 3.51 -17.33 -1.46
C GLY A 201 4.03 -16.80 -0.12
N PHE A 202 3.56 -15.64 0.32
CA PHE A 202 3.90 -15.09 1.62
C PHE A 202 3.36 -15.94 2.76
N ALA A 203 2.10 -16.40 2.69
CA ALA A 203 1.51 -17.31 3.67
C ALA A 203 2.28 -18.63 3.78
N PHE A 204 2.70 -19.19 2.64
CA PHE A 204 3.56 -20.38 2.58
C PHE A 204 4.89 -20.15 3.32
N VAL A 205 5.60 -19.05 3.03
CA VAL A 205 6.87 -18.72 3.70
C VAL A 205 6.68 -18.54 5.20
N VAL A 206 5.65 -17.82 5.64
CA VAL A 206 5.37 -17.62 7.07
C VAL A 206 5.07 -18.96 7.76
N SER A 207 4.29 -19.84 7.13
CA SER A 207 3.97 -21.15 7.68
C SER A 207 5.19 -22.08 7.78
N LEU A 208 6.10 -22.02 6.81
CA LEU A 208 7.38 -22.72 6.87
C LEU A 208 8.24 -22.25 8.03
N ILE A 209 8.34 -20.93 8.22
CA ILE A 209 9.10 -20.35 9.33
C ILE A 209 8.48 -20.78 10.66
N ALA A 210 7.17 -20.66 10.81
CA ALA A 210 6.45 -21.07 12.03
C ALA A 210 6.60 -22.58 12.30
N GLY A 211 6.47 -23.42 11.28
CA GLY A 211 6.58 -24.88 11.37
C GLY A 211 8.00 -25.40 11.55
N SER A 212 9.03 -24.60 11.25
CA SER A 212 10.42 -25.03 11.33
C SER A 212 10.86 -25.44 12.74
N TYR A 213 10.41 -24.70 13.76
CA TYR A 213 10.68 -24.99 15.17
C TYR A 213 10.04 -26.31 15.65
N PRO A 214 8.70 -26.50 15.54
CA PRO A 214 8.07 -27.76 15.97
C PRO A 214 8.53 -28.96 15.14
N ALA A 215 8.77 -28.81 13.83
CA ALA A 215 9.32 -29.88 12.99
C ALA A 215 10.70 -30.35 13.47
N SER A 216 11.57 -29.40 13.87
CA SER A 216 12.88 -29.73 14.44
C SER A 216 12.76 -30.40 15.81
N ARG A 217 11.75 -30.03 16.59
CA ARG A 217 11.46 -30.67 17.89
C ARG A 217 10.99 -32.11 17.72
N ALA A 218 10.07 -32.37 16.78
CA ALA A 218 9.59 -33.71 16.46
C ALA A 218 10.73 -34.62 15.97
N ALA A 219 11.57 -34.08 15.08
CA ALA A 219 12.74 -34.76 14.58
C ALA A 219 13.74 -35.14 15.67
N ARG A 220 13.72 -34.54 16.87
CA ARG A 220 14.64 -34.86 17.98
C ARG A 220 14.02 -35.69 19.09
N LEU A 221 12.80 -36.21 18.90
CA LEU A 221 12.16 -37.08 19.88
C LEU A 221 12.92 -38.41 20.03
N ASP A 222 13.14 -38.85 21.28
CA ASP A 222 13.81 -40.11 21.57
C ASP A 222 12.87 -41.31 21.33
N PRO A 223 13.27 -42.30 20.50
CA PRO A 223 12.43 -43.46 20.21
C PRO A 223 12.12 -44.31 21.44
N ILE A 224 13.07 -44.39 22.39
CA ILE A 224 12.90 -45.15 23.64
C ILE A 224 11.82 -44.51 24.52
N GLN A 225 11.77 -43.18 24.57
CA GLN A 225 10.74 -42.47 25.34
C GLN A 225 9.36 -42.61 24.68
N ALA A 226 9.31 -42.62 23.35
CA ALA A 226 8.09 -42.82 22.58
C ALA A 226 7.47 -44.22 22.72
N LEU A 227 8.29 -45.26 22.94
CA LEU A 227 7.85 -46.64 23.14
C LEU A 227 7.58 -47.01 24.59
N ARG A 228 8.13 -46.23 25.54
CA ARG A 228 7.98 -46.45 27.00
C ARG A 228 6.78 -45.69 27.59
N HIS A 229 6.10 -44.83 26.83
CA HIS A 229 4.81 -44.28 27.24
C HIS A 229 3.72 -45.36 27.13
N ASP A 230 3.78 -46.32 28.06
CA ASP A 230 2.72 -47.17 28.62
C ASP A 230 3.26 -47.77 29.93
#